data_AF-A0A1S9SLD8-F1
#
_entry.id   AF-A0A1S9SLD8-F1
#
_cell.length_a   1.000
_cell.length_b   1.000
_cell.length_c   1.000
_cell.angle_alpha   90.00
_cell.angle_beta   90.00
_cell.angle_gamma   90.00
#
_symmetry.space_group_name_H-M   'P 1'
#
loop_
_entity.id
_entity.type
_entity.pdbx_description
1 polymer ?
#
loop_
_entity_poly.entity_id
_entity_poly.type
_entity_poly.pdbx_seq_one_letter_code
_entity_poly.pdbx_strand_id
1 'polypeptide(L)'
;ELSGKKVWEDYNNKFNTRPESITVQLLQNGKEFNKQEVKVDKEGNWNFSFKDLPKYDGQGNAYTYTVSEVKVNGYETKVDGTTITNTYKNTETTEVSGKKVWEDYNNKFNTRPESIT
;
A
#
# COMPACT_ATOMS: atom_id res chain seq x y z
N GLU A 1 -15.16 -18.34 -13.04
CA GLU A 1 -14.42 -17.07 -13.15
C GLU A 1 -14.22 -16.51 -11.75
N LEU A 2 -13.10 -15.84 -11.52
CA LEU A 2 -12.80 -15.09 -10.31
C LEU A 2 -12.46 -13.66 -10.71
N SER A 3 -13.14 -12.67 -10.15
CA SER A 3 -12.84 -11.26 -10.38
C SER A 3 -12.54 -10.54 -9.07
N GLY A 4 -11.76 -9.48 -9.18
CA GLY A 4 -11.34 -8.68 -8.04
C GLY A 4 -10.98 -7.27 -8.46
N LYS A 5 -10.77 -6.44 -7.44
CA LYS A 5 -10.40 -5.04 -7.61
C LYS A 5 -9.21 -4.70 -6.73
N LYS A 6 -8.47 -3.70 -7.16
CA LYS A 6 -7.34 -3.14 -6.44
C LYS A 6 -7.70 -1.75 -5.93
N VAL A 7 -7.44 -1.53 -4.65
CA VAL A 7 -7.65 -0.28 -3.93
C VAL A 7 -6.30 0.27 -3.48
N TRP A 8 -6.14 1.58 -3.56
CA TRP A 8 -4.94 2.31 -3.12
C TRP A 8 -5.31 3.25 -1.98
N GLU A 9 -4.65 3.09 -0.84
CA GLU A 9 -4.69 3.98 0.32
C GLU A 9 -3.37 4.75 0.39
N ASP A 10 -3.19 5.72 -0.52
CA ASP A 10 -1.92 6.41 -0.75
C ASP A 10 -2.06 7.92 -0.94
N TYR A 11 -3.08 8.50 -0.31
CA TYR A 11 -3.38 9.92 -0.37
C TYR A 11 -3.62 10.40 -1.81
N ASN A 12 -4.35 9.62 -2.61
CA ASN A 12 -4.57 9.88 -4.04
C ASN A 12 -3.26 10.04 -4.82
N ASN A 13 -2.27 9.19 -4.52
CA ASN A 13 -0.94 9.22 -5.12
C ASN A 13 -0.22 10.57 -4.99
N LYS A 14 -0.43 11.31 -3.88
CA LYS A 14 0.18 12.64 -3.65
C LYS A 14 1.71 12.65 -3.78
N PHE A 15 2.35 11.52 -3.52
CA PHE A 15 3.80 11.36 -3.52
C PHE A 15 4.36 10.81 -4.84
N ASN A 16 3.51 10.53 -5.85
CA ASN A 16 3.89 9.93 -7.13
C ASN A 16 4.67 8.61 -6.97
N THR A 17 4.33 7.81 -5.95
CA THR A 17 4.97 6.53 -5.63
C THR A 17 4.22 5.32 -6.19
N ARG A 18 2.96 5.51 -6.63
CA ARG A 18 2.15 4.43 -7.20
C ARG A 18 2.76 3.94 -8.52
N PRO A 19 2.97 2.63 -8.70
CA PRO A 19 3.52 2.08 -9.94
C PRO A 19 2.50 2.14 -11.09
N GLU A 20 3.00 2.04 -12.33
CA GLU A 20 2.15 1.98 -13.53
C GLU A 20 1.39 0.66 -13.68
N SER A 21 1.95 -0.43 -13.15
CA SER A 21 1.33 -1.75 -13.12
C SER A 21 1.64 -2.49 -11.84
N ILE A 22 0.81 -3.48 -11.52
CA ILE A 22 1.06 -4.47 -10.47
C ILE A 22 0.93 -5.88 -11.06
N THR A 23 1.48 -6.87 -10.39
CA THR A 23 1.27 -8.28 -10.75
C THR A 23 0.41 -8.95 -9.69
N VAL A 24 -0.79 -9.38 -10.08
CA VAL A 24 -1.70 -10.16 -9.24
C VAL A 24 -1.51 -11.63 -9.58
N GLN A 25 -1.25 -12.46 -8.57
CA GLN A 25 -1.12 -13.90 -8.67
C GLN A 25 -2.43 -14.57 -8.23
N LEU A 26 -2.87 -15.56 -8.99
CA LEU A 26 -3.92 -16.49 -8.63
C LEU A 26 -3.29 -17.74 -8.03
N LEU A 27 -3.69 -18.07 -6.82
CA LEU A 27 -3.27 -19.28 -6.13
C LEU A 27 -4.41 -20.32 -6.22
N GLN A 28 -4.07 -21.55 -6.61
CA GLN A 28 -4.93 -22.72 -6.55
C GLN A 28 -4.40 -23.64 -5.45
N ASN A 29 -5.21 -23.90 -4.42
CA ASN A 29 -4.81 -24.66 -3.24
C ASN A 29 -3.49 -24.17 -2.62
N GLY A 30 -3.29 -22.86 -2.59
CA GLY A 30 -2.09 -22.21 -2.05
C GLY A 30 -0.86 -22.22 -2.96
N LYS A 31 -0.93 -22.78 -4.17
CA LYS A 31 0.16 -22.75 -5.16
C LYS A 31 -0.15 -21.79 -6.29
N GLU A 32 0.86 -21.10 -6.82
CA GLU A 32 0.70 -20.26 -8.00
C GLU A 32 0.14 -21.07 -9.17
N PHE A 33 -1.01 -20.63 -9.67
CA PHE A 33 -1.71 -21.23 -10.80
C PHE A 33 -1.64 -20.33 -12.03
N ASN A 34 -1.78 -19.02 -11.83
CA ASN A 34 -1.67 -18.03 -12.89
C ASN A 34 -1.25 -16.66 -12.33
N LYS A 35 -0.89 -15.73 -13.21
CA LYS A 35 -0.63 -14.33 -12.85
C LYS A 35 -1.13 -13.40 -13.95
N GLN A 36 -1.50 -12.19 -13.55
CA GLN A 36 -1.98 -11.14 -14.45
C GLN A 36 -1.26 -9.83 -14.11
N GLU A 37 -0.74 -9.16 -15.13
CA GLU A 37 -0.36 -7.75 -15.01
C GLU A 37 -1.64 -6.90 -15.04
N VAL A 38 -1.82 -6.06 -14.02
CA VAL A 38 -2.97 -5.17 -13.87
C VAL A 38 -2.49 -3.74 -14.00
N LYS A 39 -3.16 -2.96 -14.84
CA LYS A 39 -2.93 -1.53 -15.04
C LYS A 39 -4.21 -0.77 -14.72
N VAL A 40 -4.06 0.52 -14.47
CA VAL A 40 -5.18 1.44 -14.38
C VAL A 40 -5.95 1.45 -15.71
N ASP A 41 -7.27 1.40 -15.64
CA ASP A 41 -8.14 1.58 -16.80
C ASP A 41 -8.40 3.07 -17.10
N LYS A 42 -9.20 3.34 -18.13
CA LYS A 42 -9.54 4.71 -18.56
C LYS A 42 -10.32 5.49 -17.50
N GLU A 43 -10.95 4.81 -16.56
CA GLU A 43 -11.77 5.40 -15.50
C GLU A 43 -10.98 5.55 -14.18
N GLY A 44 -9.71 5.16 -14.17
CA GLY A 44 -8.87 5.21 -12.97
C GLY A 44 -9.00 3.98 -12.07
N ASN A 45 -9.77 2.97 -12.48
CA ASN A 45 -9.99 1.77 -11.69
C ASN A 45 -8.95 0.70 -12.02
N TRP A 46 -8.67 -0.14 -11.02
CA TRP A 46 -7.76 -1.26 -11.16
C TRP A 46 -8.56 -2.54 -10.93
N ASN A 47 -8.82 -3.26 -12.02
CA ASN A 47 -9.67 -4.45 -12.01
C ASN A 47 -8.92 -5.63 -12.65
N PHE A 48 -9.19 -6.85 -12.18
CA PHE A 48 -8.60 -8.06 -12.74
C PHE A 48 -9.62 -9.21 -12.73
N SER A 49 -9.43 -10.16 -13.65
CA SER A 49 -10.28 -11.35 -13.71
C SER A 49 -9.55 -12.54 -14.31
N PHE A 50 -9.81 -13.70 -13.71
CA PHE A 50 -9.31 -14.99 -14.14
C PHE A 50 -10.48 -15.87 -14.59
N LYS A 51 -10.48 -16.23 -15.87
CA LYS A 51 -11.51 -17.05 -16.50
C LYS A 51 -11.11 -18.52 -16.54
N ASP A 52 -12.08 -19.38 -16.86
CA ASP A 52 -11.86 -20.81 -17.14
C ASP A 52 -11.16 -21.58 -16.00
N LEU A 53 -11.50 -21.24 -14.75
CA LEU A 53 -10.95 -21.89 -13.56
C LEU A 53 -11.65 -23.23 -13.30
N PRO A 54 -10.92 -24.37 -13.31
CA PRO A 54 -11.49 -25.68 -12.99
C PRO A 54 -12.07 -25.70 -11.58
N LYS A 55 -13.21 -26.35 -11.38
CA LYS A 55 -13.83 -26.46 -10.05
C LYS A 55 -13.27 -27.60 -9.21
N TYR A 56 -12.86 -28.69 -9.86
CA TYR A 56 -12.43 -29.92 -9.19
C TYR A 56 -11.13 -30.47 -9.79
N ASP A 57 -10.35 -31.15 -8.97
CA ASP A 57 -9.19 -31.93 -9.40
C ASP A 57 -9.59 -33.25 -10.08
N GLY A 58 -8.60 -34.01 -10.55
CA GLY A 58 -8.82 -35.32 -11.18
C GLY A 58 -9.40 -36.40 -10.25
N GLN A 59 -9.47 -36.15 -8.95
CA GLN A 59 -10.05 -37.04 -7.93
C GLN A 59 -11.44 -36.57 -7.46
N GLY A 60 -11.92 -35.41 -7.95
CA GLY A 60 -13.20 -34.81 -7.58
C GLY A 60 -13.15 -33.87 -6.38
N ASN A 61 -11.98 -33.53 -5.83
CA ASN A 61 -11.86 -32.56 -4.73
C ASN A 61 -11.98 -31.13 -5.27
N ALA A 62 -12.69 -30.26 -4.54
CA ALA A 62 -12.86 -28.86 -4.95
C ALA A 62 -11.55 -28.06 -4.82
N TYR A 63 -11.24 -27.26 -5.84
CA TYR A 63 -10.15 -26.29 -5.76
C TYR A 63 -10.55 -25.07 -4.93
N THR A 64 -9.63 -24.62 -4.08
CA THR A 64 -9.72 -23.33 -3.40
C THR A 64 -8.87 -22.32 -4.17
N TYR A 65 -9.48 -21.19 -4.54
CA TYR A 65 -8.80 -20.10 -5.22
C TYR A 65 -8.66 -18.89 -4.30
N THR A 66 -7.46 -18.34 -4.23
CA THR A 66 -7.15 -17.09 -3.52
C THR A 66 -6.28 -16.22 -4.40
N VAL A 67 -6.22 -14.93 -4.10
CA VAL A 67 -5.36 -13.99 -4.84
C VAL A 67 -4.25 -13.48 -3.92
N SER A 68 -3.10 -13.20 -4.51
CA SER A 68 -2.00 -12.50 -3.86
C SER A 68 -1.43 -11.44 -4.81
N GLU A 69 -0.69 -10.49 -4.26
CA GLU A 69 0.02 -9.49 -5.05
C GLU A 69 1.52 -9.67 -4.88
N VAL A 70 2.28 -9.51 -5.97
CA VAL A 70 3.73 -9.39 -5.87
C VAL A 70 4.05 -8.10 -5.12
N LYS A 71 4.96 -8.20 -4.14
CA LYS A 71 5.34 -7.09 -3.25
C LYS A 71 5.59 -5.79 -4.05
N VAL A 72 4.84 -4.75 -3.69
CA VAL A 72 5.04 -3.38 -4.20
C VAL A 72 5.89 -2.60 -3.20
N ASN A 73 6.99 -2.03 -3.67
CA ASN A 73 7.95 -1.36 -2.78
C ASN A 73 7.34 -0.09 -2.16
N GLY A 74 7.53 0.13 -0.87
CA GLY A 74 6.94 1.27 -0.15
C GLY A 74 5.46 1.11 0.23
N TYR A 75 4.86 -0.04 -0.08
CA TYR A 75 3.46 -0.33 0.24
C TYR A 75 3.33 -1.57 1.13
N GLU A 76 2.30 -1.55 1.98
CA GLU A 76 1.80 -2.74 2.66
C GLU A 76 0.54 -3.25 1.97
N THR A 77 0.51 -4.55 1.69
CA THR A 77 -0.59 -5.20 0.99
C THR A 77 -1.49 -5.96 1.97
N LYS A 78 -2.80 -5.76 1.84
CA LYS A 78 -3.84 -6.56 2.51
C LYS A 78 -4.77 -7.16 1.45
N VAL A 79 -5.13 -8.43 1.62
CA VAL A 79 -6.09 -9.12 0.76
C VAL A 79 -7.31 -9.50 1.60
N ASP A 80 -8.50 -9.10 1.16
CA ASP A 80 -9.79 -9.47 1.74
C ASP A 80 -10.69 -10.05 0.64
N GLY A 81 -10.87 -11.37 0.66
CA GLY A 81 -11.47 -12.12 -0.44
C GLY A 81 -10.68 -11.94 -1.74
N THR A 82 -11.23 -11.16 -2.68
CA THR A 82 -10.60 -10.79 -3.94
C THR A 82 -10.27 -9.30 -4.05
N THR A 83 -10.50 -8.53 -2.98
CA THR A 83 -10.09 -7.13 -2.92
C THR A 83 -8.68 -7.04 -2.38
N ILE A 84 -7.78 -6.41 -3.14
CA ILE A 84 -6.41 -6.16 -2.73
C ILE A 84 -6.30 -4.67 -2.39
N THR A 85 -5.82 -4.33 -1.20
CA THR A 85 -5.57 -2.95 -0.77
C THR A 85 -4.08 -2.75 -0.56
N ASN A 86 -3.50 -1.72 -1.20
CA ASN A 86 -2.15 -1.26 -0.88
C ASN A 86 -2.21 0.05 -0.10
N THR A 87 -1.63 0.06 1.08
CA THR A 87 -1.49 1.24 1.93
C THR A 87 -0.07 1.75 1.85
N TYR A 88 0.11 3.03 1.48
CA TYR A 88 1.43 3.64 1.38
C TYR A 88 2.05 3.77 2.76
N LYS A 89 3.26 3.25 2.94
CA LYS A 89 4.02 3.41 4.19
C LYS A 89 4.97 4.59 4.04
N ASN A 90 4.56 5.74 4.59
CA ASN A 90 5.48 6.86 4.72
C ASN A 90 6.54 6.53 5.79
N THR A 91 7.78 6.39 5.34
CA THR A 91 8.95 6.16 6.20
C THR A 91 9.85 7.39 6.30
N GLU A 92 9.50 8.47 5.59
CA GLU A 92 10.23 9.73 5.66
C GLU A 92 9.97 10.43 7.00
N THR A 93 11.04 10.89 7.63
CA THR A 93 11.00 11.65 8.88
C THR A 93 11.41 13.09 8.60
N THR A 94 10.68 14.05 9.18
CA THR A 94 11.08 15.46 9.18
C THR A 94 11.71 15.82 10.51
N GLU A 95 12.91 16.37 10.49
CA GLU A 95 13.52 16.97 11.68
C GLU A 95 13.10 18.43 11.82
N VAL A 96 12.72 18.82 13.04
CA VAL A 96 12.39 20.22 13.37
C VAL A 96 13.39 20.73 14.38
N SER A 97 14.16 21.75 13.99
CA SER A 97 15.09 22.46 14.88
C SER A 97 14.61 23.89 15.12
N GLY A 98 14.59 24.32 16.38
CA GLY A 98 14.27 25.69 16.77
C GLY A 98 15.47 26.38 17.42
N LYS A 99 15.60 27.70 17.20
CA LYS A 99 16.54 28.56 17.94
C LYS A 99 15.75 29.53 18.80
N LYS A 100 16.00 29.54 20.12
CA LYS A 100 15.49 30.58 21.00
C LYS A 100 16.37 31.82 20.90
N VAL A 101 15.75 32.95 20.61
CA VAL A 101 16.35 34.28 20.75
C VAL A 101 15.62 35.01 21.88
N TRP A 102 16.39 35.68 22.74
CA TRP A 102 15.88 36.48 23.85
C TRP A 102 16.10 37.96 23.55
N GLU A 103 15.02 38.70 23.35
CA GLU A 103 15.01 40.16 23.23
C GLU A 103 14.59 40.76 24.58
N ASP A 104 15.48 40.71 25.57
CA ASP A 104 15.22 41.10 26.97
C ASP A 104 16.27 42.09 27.52
N TYR A 105 16.85 42.90 26.65
CA TYR A 105 17.88 43.90 26.98
C TYR A 105 19.09 43.30 27.71
N ASN A 106 19.69 42.24 27.15
CA ASN A 106 20.81 41.51 27.76
C ASN A 106 20.51 41.04 29.19
N ASN A 107 19.29 40.55 29.43
CA ASN A 107 18.85 40.08 30.73
C ASN A 107 18.98 41.14 31.86
N LYS A 108 18.77 42.43 31.55
CA LYS A 108 18.95 43.55 32.51
C LYS A 108 18.20 43.37 33.83
N PHE A 109 17.06 42.68 33.79
CA PHE A 109 16.19 42.47 34.95
C PHE A 109 16.42 41.12 35.65
N ASN A 110 17.41 40.32 35.23
CA ASN A 110 17.69 38.98 35.76
C ASN A 110 16.47 38.04 35.74
N THR A 111 15.61 38.19 34.73
CA THR A 111 14.37 37.40 34.57
C THR A 111 14.52 36.27 33.55
N ARG A 112 15.62 36.25 32.78
CA ARG A 112 15.88 35.18 31.81
C ARG A 112 16.15 33.87 32.55
N PRO A 113 15.41 32.80 32.24
CA PRO A 113 15.68 31.49 32.82
C PRO A 113 16.99 30.91 32.27
N GLU A 114 17.68 30.13 33.10
CA GLU A 114 18.91 29.43 32.69
C GLU A 114 18.65 28.38 31.60
N SER A 115 17.44 27.81 31.57
CA SER A 115 17.00 26.87 30.53
C SER A 115 15.53 27.04 30.19
N ILE A 116 15.19 26.69 28.96
CA ILE A 116 13.82 26.45 28.53
C ILE A 116 13.74 25.01 28.03
N THR A 117 12.60 24.36 28.24
CA THR A 117 12.34 22.97 27.83
C THR A 117 10.94 22.92 27.24
#